data_AF-A0A956BLQ3-F1
#
_entry.id   AF-A0A956BLQ3-F1
#
_cell.length_a   1.000
_cell.length_b   1.000
_cell.length_c   1.000
_cell.angle_alpha   90.00
_cell.angle_beta   90.00
_cell.angle_gamma   90.00
#
_symmetry.space_group_name_H-M   'P 1'
#
loop_
_entity.id
_entity.type
_entity.pdbx_description
1 polymer ?
#
loop_
_entity_poly.entity_id
_entity_poly.type
_entity_poly.pdbx_seq_one_letter_code
_entity_poly.pdbx_strand_id
1 'polypeptide(L)'
;LEVDPMHQAANLNLGVLALLAGDHTQALARFDVAGDVPDARTGRALALTATGRLREARELWERALTEDPADATAIGGLVRTLEPTEALTRLDAWLTIHPQPENHPLWALHGQTARAIEADAHRRQVEREARKAEQARERRSKELLAQLPTRLDALEAATACMEAGSAAEAAMLVEQGRALLELEDADLAGELVTLLDAWATEPCP
;
A
#
# COMPACT_ATOMS: atom_id res chain seq x y z
N LEU A 1 -48.45 -32.75 -0.76
CA LEU A 1 -47.39 -32.24 0.16
C LEU A 1 -47.14 -30.80 -0.24
N GLU A 2 -47.76 -29.86 0.46
CA GLU A 2 -47.38 -28.45 0.38
C GLU A 2 -46.03 -28.29 1.08
N VAL A 3 -45.05 -27.74 0.35
CA VAL A 3 -43.77 -27.36 0.94
C VAL A 3 -43.96 -25.96 1.46
N ASP A 4 -43.89 -25.78 2.78
CA ASP A 4 -43.84 -24.44 3.39
C ASP A 4 -42.52 -23.76 2.98
N PRO A 5 -42.55 -22.72 2.13
CA PRO A 5 -41.35 -22.02 1.68
C PRO A 5 -40.64 -21.28 2.83
N MET A 6 -41.32 -21.10 3.97
CA MET A 6 -40.80 -20.44 5.17
C MET A 6 -40.29 -21.44 6.21
N HIS A 7 -40.19 -22.74 5.88
CA HIS A 7 -39.66 -23.73 6.80
C HIS A 7 -38.19 -23.41 7.14
N GLN A 8 -37.95 -23.04 8.40
CA GLN A 8 -36.66 -22.51 8.88
C GLN A 8 -35.48 -23.47 8.59
N ALA A 9 -35.59 -24.74 8.98
CA ALA A 9 -34.51 -25.71 8.80
C ALA A 9 -34.18 -25.98 7.32
N ALA A 10 -35.20 -25.97 6.44
CA ALA A 10 -34.97 -26.12 5.00
C ALA A 10 -34.23 -24.90 4.44
N ASN A 11 -34.60 -23.69 4.86
CA ASN A 11 -33.92 -22.47 4.42
C ASN A 11 -32.48 -22.37 4.98
N LEU A 12 -32.22 -22.83 6.20
CA LEU A 12 -30.85 -22.98 6.72
C LEU A 12 -30.01 -23.89 5.81
N ASN A 13 -30.50 -25.09 5.51
CA ASN A 13 -29.79 -26.04 4.68
C ASN A 13 -29.57 -25.51 3.25
N LEU A 14 -30.58 -24.86 2.66
CA LEU A 14 -30.44 -24.21 1.35
C LEU A 14 -29.42 -23.07 1.38
N GLY A 15 -29.36 -22.29 2.47
CA GLY A 15 -28.38 -21.23 2.65
C GLY A 15 -26.96 -21.78 2.74
N VAL A 16 -26.75 -22.87 3.47
CA VAL A 16 -25.46 -23.57 3.56
C VAL A 16 -25.04 -24.14 2.20
N LEU A 17 -25.97 -24.77 1.47
CA LEU A 17 -25.68 -25.28 0.13
C LEU A 17 -25.30 -24.15 -0.84
N ALA A 18 -25.99 -23.01 -0.77
CA ALA A 18 -25.68 -21.83 -1.56
C ALA A 18 -24.29 -21.24 -1.20
N LEU A 19 -23.92 -21.20 0.09
CA LEU A 19 -22.57 -20.82 0.53
C LEU A 19 -21.50 -21.73 -0.08
N LEU A 20 -21.70 -23.05 0.00
CA LEU A 20 -20.76 -24.04 -0.54
C LEU A 20 -20.64 -23.94 -2.07
N ALA A 21 -21.73 -23.55 -2.75
CA ALA A 21 -21.73 -23.28 -4.18
C ALA A 21 -21.12 -21.91 -4.56
N GLY A 22 -20.80 -21.06 -3.57
CA GLY A 22 -20.32 -19.69 -3.80
C GLY A 22 -21.41 -18.71 -4.23
N ASP A 23 -22.69 -19.09 -4.18
CA ASP A 23 -23.82 -18.19 -4.43
C ASP A 23 -24.20 -17.45 -3.13
N HIS A 24 -23.38 -16.47 -2.80
CA HIS A 24 -23.54 -15.68 -1.58
C HIS A 24 -24.83 -14.86 -1.56
N THR A 25 -25.35 -14.45 -2.72
CA THR A 25 -26.61 -13.71 -2.82
C THR A 25 -27.78 -14.61 -2.46
N GLN A 26 -27.83 -15.82 -3.02
CA GLN A 26 -28.84 -16.80 -2.65
C GLN A 26 -28.68 -17.23 -1.20
N ALA A 27 -27.46 -17.44 -0.71
CA ALA A 27 -27.21 -17.79 0.68
C ALA A 27 -27.83 -16.75 1.64
N LEU A 28 -27.57 -15.46 1.42
CA LEU A 28 -28.17 -14.38 2.20
C LEU A 28 -29.70 -14.44 2.17
N ALA A 29 -30.30 -14.54 0.98
CA ALA A 29 -31.75 -14.62 0.85
C ALA A 29 -32.35 -15.82 1.62
N ARG A 30 -31.67 -16.97 1.63
CA ARG A 30 -32.12 -18.15 2.37
C ARG A 30 -31.99 -17.97 3.88
N PHE A 31 -30.89 -17.41 4.36
CA PHE A 31 -30.74 -17.15 5.79
C PHE A 31 -31.66 -16.04 6.29
N ASP A 32 -32.00 -15.05 5.46
CA ASP A 32 -33.00 -14.02 5.77
C ASP A 32 -34.38 -14.67 6.05
N VAL A 33 -34.78 -15.63 5.23
CA VAL A 33 -36.02 -16.40 5.39
C VAL A 33 -35.97 -17.32 6.62
N ALA A 34 -34.80 -17.88 6.93
CA ALA A 34 -34.61 -18.71 8.12
C ALA A 34 -34.75 -17.92 9.44
N GLY A 35 -34.65 -16.59 9.40
CA GLY A 35 -34.82 -15.72 10.57
C GLY A 35 -33.54 -15.55 11.40
N ASP A 36 -33.66 -14.92 12.58
CA ASP A 36 -32.54 -14.64 13.48
C ASP A 36 -32.32 -15.78 14.46
N VAL A 37 -31.67 -16.84 13.96
CA VAL A 37 -31.16 -17.97 14.77
C VAL A 37 -29.64 -18.06 14.62
N PRO A 38 -28.91 -18.62 15.61
CA PRO A 38 -27.44 -18.64 15.60
C PRO A 38 -26.83 -19.16 14.28
N ASP A 39 -27.32 -20.29 13.76
CA ASP A 39 -26.82 -20.88 12.51
C ASP A 39 -27.05 -19.97 11.29
N ALA A 40 -28.23 -19.35 11.20
CA ALA A 40 -28.54 -18.40 10.13
C ALA A 40 -27.66 -17.16 10.24
N ARG A 41 -27.38 -16.69 11.46
CA ARG A 41 -26.54 -15.53 11.73
C ARG A 41 -25.09 -15.78 11.30
N THR A 42 -24.52 -16.91 11.70
CA THR A 42 -23.19 -17.36 11.29
C THR A 42 -23.12 -17.51 9.77
N GLY A 43 -24.14 -18.12 9.15
CA GLY A 43 -24.24 -18.24 7.70
C GLY A 43 -24.29 -16.89 6.97
N ARG A 44 -25.08 -15.93 7.47
CA ARG A 44 -25.12 -14.56 6.94
C ARG A 44 -23.77 -13.87 7.09
N ALA A 45 -23.15 -13.99 8.25
CA ALA A 45 -21.86 -13.38 8.52
C ALA A 45 -20.78 -13.90 7.55
N LEU A 46 -20.75 -15.21 7.27
CA LEU A 46 -19.87 -15.80 6.25
C LEU A 46 -20.15 -15.23 4.85
N ALA A 47 -21.42 -15.19 4.43
CA ALA A 47 -21.78 -14.66 3.11
C ALA A 47 -21.45 -13.17 2.98
N LEU A 48 -21.64 -12.37 4.03
CA LEU A 48 -21.29 -10.95 4.08
C LEU A 48 -19.78 -10.74 4.04
N THR A 49 -19.01 -11.53 4.78
CA THR A 49 -17.54 -11.49 4.71
C THR A 49 -17.06 -11.81 3.29
N ALA A 50 -17.59 -12.85 2.66
CA ALA A 50 -17.19 -13.26 1.32
C ALA A 50 -17.60 -12.25 0.21
N THR A 51 -18.66 -11.48 0.43
CA THR A 51 -19.12 -10.44 -0.51
C THR A 51 -18.54 -9.06 -0.22
N GLY A 52 -17.63 -8.93 0.77
CA GLY A 52 -16.99 -7.66 1.11
C GLY A 52 -17.88 -6.69 1.90
N ARG A 53 -19.06 -7.12 2.35
CA ARG A 53 -19.96 -6.35 3.24
C ARG A 53 -19.47 -6.42 4.69
N LEU A 54 -18.22 -6.01 4.91
CA LEU A 54 -17.46 -6.28 6.13
C LEU A 54 -18.06 -5.64 7.39
N ARG A 55 -18.66 -4.45 7.27
CA ARG A 55 -19.30 -3.77 8.42
C ARG A 55 -20.46 -4.58 8.98
N GLU A 56 -21.32 -5.10 8.10
CA GLU A 56 -22.47 -5.91 8.50
C GLU A 56 -22.03 -7.28 9.02
N ALA A 57 -21.02 -7.89 8.37
CA ALA A 57 -20.44 -9.13 8.84
C ALA A 57 -19.85 -8.99 10.25
N ARG A 58 -19.14 -7.88 10.51
CA ARG A 58 -18.54 -7.58 11.82
C ARG A 58 -19.58 -7.57 12.93
N GLU A 59 -20.71 -6.87 12.72
CA GLU A 59 -21.79 -6.82 13.71
C GLU A 59 -22.34 -8.21 14.05
N LEU A 60 -22.45 -9.10 13.06
CA LEU A 60 -22.90 -10.47 13.28
C LEU A 60 -21.85 -11.33 14.00
N TRP A 61 -20.57 -11.18 13.65
CA TRP A 61 -19.48 -11.89 14.31
C TRP A 61 -19.28 -11.47 15.77
N GLU A 62 -19.39 -10.17 16.05
CA GLU A 62 -19.33 -9.64 17.43
C GLU A 62 -20.50 -10.15 18.27
N ARG A 63 -21.70 -10.26 17.69
CA ARG A 63 -22.85 -10.88 18.36
C ARG A 63 -22.62 -12.37 18.64
N ALA A 64 -22.10 -13.12 17.67
CA ALA A 64 -21.78 -14.53 17.85
C ALA A 64 -20.77 -14.75 19.00
N LEU A 65 -19.72 -13.92 19.09
CA LEU A 65 -18.76 -13.96 20.20
C LEU A 65 -19.32 -13.46 21.54
N THR A 66 -20.39 -12.65 21.52
CA THR A 66 -21.08 -12.25 22.75
C THR A 66 -21.88 -13.43 23.32
N GLU A 67 -22.49 -14.23 22.45
CA GLU A 67 -23.26 -15.42 22.83
C GLU A 67 -22.36 -16.60 23.22
N ASP A 68 -21.31 -16.87 22.44
CA ASP A 68 -20.27 -17.84 22.74
C ASP A 68 -18.87 -17.21 22.58
N PRO A 69 -18.26 -16.75 23.68
CA PRO A 69 -16.92 -16.20 23.66
C PRO A 69 -15.84 -17.19 23.19
N ALA A 70 -16.10 -18.50 23.24
CA ALA A 70 -15.15 -19.54 22.82
C ALA A 70 -15.37 -20.02 21.37
N ASP A 71 -16.24 -19.36 20.58
CA ASP A 71 -16.49 -19.73 19.19
C ASP A 71 -15.29 -19.35 18.28
N ALA A 72 -14.50 -20.36 17.94
CA ALA A 72 -13.35 -20.26 17.06
C ALA A 72 -13.73 -19.83 15.62
N THR A 73 -14.94 -20.15 15.16
CA THR A 73 -15.46 -19.72 13.85
C THR A 73 -15.77 -18.22 13.88
N ALA A 74 -16.42 -17.76 14.95
CA ALA A 74 -16.79 -16.36 15.08
C ALA A 74 -15.57 -15.43 15.20
N ILE A 75 -14.55 -15.79 15.98
CA ILE A 75 -13.31 -15.00 16.02
C ILE A 75 -12.58 -15.01 14.68
N GLY A 76 -12.53 -16.16 14.00
CA GLY A 76 -11.92 -16.28 12.67
C GLY A 76 -12.65 -15.44 11.61
N GLY A 77 -13.98 -15.37 11.70
CA GLY A 77 -14.81 -14.50 10.89
C GLY A 77 -14.61 -13.02 11.20
N LEU A 78 -14.60 -12.65 12.49
CA LEU A 78 -14.41 -11.28 12.94
C LEU A 78 -13.08 -10.71 12.44
N VAL A 79 -11.96 -11.40 12.66
CA VAL A 79 -10.64 -10.87 12.32
C VAL A 79 -10.45 -10.65 10.81
N ARG A 80 -11.21 -11.35 9.96
CA ARG A 80 -11.25 -11.11 8.50
C ARG A 80 -11.98 -9.82 8.11
N THR A 81 -12.73 -9.22 9.03
CA THR A 81 -13.43 -7.94 8.84
C THR A 81 -12.68 -6.74 9.41
N LEU A 82 -11.59 -6.99 10.15
CA LEU A 82 -10.82 -5.97 10.86
C LEU A 82 -9.58 -5.55 10.06
N GLU A 83 -9.05 -4.37 10.37
CA GLU A 83 -7.73 -3.98 9.91
C GLU A 83 -6.65 -4.93 10.46
N PRO A 84 -5.58 -5.26 9.71
CA PRO A 84 -4.64 -6.34 10.09
C PRO A 84 -4.06 -6.23 11.50
N THR A 85 -3.71 -5.02 11.96
CA THR A 85 -3.16 -4.81 13.30
C THR A 85 -4.20 -5.06 14.40
N GLU A 86 -5.43 -4.59 14.20
CA GLU A 86 -6.55 -4.84 15.12
C GLU A 86 -6.91 -6.34 15.11
N ALA A 87 -6.97 -6.94 13.92
CA ALA A 87 -7.22 -8.36 13.70
C ALA A 87 -6.24 -9.24 14.48
N LEU A 88 -4.93 -8.99 14.36
CA LEU A 88 -3.90 -9.78 15.05
C LEU A 88 -4.01 -9.61 16.57
N THR A 89 -4.14 -8.37 17.04
CA THR A 89 -4.28 -8.08 18.47
C THR A 89 -5.49 -8.78 19.09
N ARG A 90 -6.63 -8.76 18.38
CA ARG A 90 -7.86 -9.44 18.81
C ARG A 90 -7.69 -10.95 18.81
N LEU A 91 -7.07 -11.51 17.78
CA LEU A 91 -6.83 -12.95 17.68
C LEU A 91 -5.89 -13.45 18.79
N ASP A 92 -4.82 -12.70 19.08
CA ASP A 92 -3.86 -13.03 20.14
C ASP A 92 -4.50 -13.02 21.52
N ALA A 93 -5.27 -11.97 21.82
CA ALA A 93 -6.02 -11.88 23.08
C ALA A 93 -7.00 -13.05 23.23
N TRP A 94 -7.67 -13.43 22.14
CA TRP A 94 -8.60 -14.56 22.15
C TRP A 94 -7.87 -15.91 22.33
N LEU A 95 -6.79 -16.17 21.58
CA LEU A 95 -6.01 -17.41 21.68
C LEU A 95 -5.32 -17.58 23.05
N THR A 96 -5.04 -16.47 23.74
CA THR A 96 -4.52 -16.48 25.11
C THR A 96 -5.54 -17.05 26.10
N ILE A 97 -6.83 -16.73 25.92
CA ILE A 97 -7.93 -17.20 26.77
C ILE A 97 -8.43 -18.57 26.33
N HIS A 98 -8.43 -18.83 25.01
CA HIS A 98 -8.94 -20.04 24.38
C HIS A 98 -7.84 -20.70 23.52
N PRO A 99 -6.86 -21.40 24.14
CA PRO A 99 -5.78 -22.06 23.41
C PRO A 99 -6.30 -23.08 22.40
N GLN A 100 -5.74 -23.04 21.18
CA GLN A 100 -6.07 -23.96 20.10
C GLN A 100 -4.85 -24.80 19.71
N PRO A 101 -5.03 -26.05 19.26
CA PRO A 101 -3.92 -26.87 18.79
C PRO A 101 -3.22 -26.19 17.61
N GLU A 102 -1.92 -26.42 17.43
CA GLU A 102 -1.10 -25.73 16.41
C GLU A 102 -1.61 -25.93 14.98
N ASN A 103 -2.30 -27.04 14.71
CA ASN A 103 -2.91 -27.34 13.42
C ASN A 103 -4.27 -26.66 13.20
N HIS A 104 -4.78 -25.88 14.17
CA HIS A 104 -6.06 -25.20 14.07
C HIS A 104 -6.00 -24.11 12.98
N PRO A 105 -7.05 -23.95 12.14
CA PRO A 105 -7.07 -22.96 11.05
C PRO A 105 -6.78 -21.51 11.47
N LEU A 106 -7.03 -21.17 12.75
CA LEU A 106 -6.74 -19.84 13.30
C LEU A 106 -5.25 -19.49 13.29
N TRP A 107 -4.34 -20.47 13.43
CA TRP A 107 -2.90 -20.19 13.35
C TRP A 107 -2.45 -19.85 11.94
N ALA A 108 -3.06 -20.48 10.93
CA ALA A 108 -2.85 -20.10 9.53
C ALA A 108 -3.34 -18.67 9.26
N LEU A 109 -4.50 -18.31 9.81
CA LEU A 109 -5.05 -16.95 9.72
C LEU A 109 -4.16 -15.93 10.44
N HIS A 110 -3.72 -16.22 11.66
CA HIS A 110 -2.75 -15.41 12.41
C HIS A 110 -1.49 -15.13 11.58
N GLY A 111 -0.85 -16.17 11.03
CA GLY A 111 0.35 -16.02 10.19
C GLY A 111 0.11 -15.28 8.87
N GLN A 112 -1.10 -15.33 8.30
CA GLN A 112 -1.48 -14.50 7.15
C GLN A 112 -1.59 -13.03 7.54
N THR A 113 -2.26 -12.74 8.66
CA THR A 113 -2.44 -11.38 9.17
C THR A 113 -1.10 -10.73 9.54
N ALA A 114 -0.21 -11.46 10.21
CA ALA A 114 1.12 -10.97 10.56
C ALA A 114 1.94 -10.58 9.30
N ARG A 115 1.94 -11.44 8.27
CA ARG A 115 2.60 -11.14 6.99
C ARG A 115 2.00 -9.93 6.29
N ALA A 116 0.68 -9.73 6.39
CA ALA A 116 0.03 -8.56 5.82
C ALA A 116 0.50 -7.25 6.49
N ILE A 117 0.69 -7.26 7.81
CA ILE A 117 1.23 -6.11 8.56
C ILE A 117 2.68 -5.83 8.12
N GLU A 118 3.52 -6.86 8.05
CA GLU A 118 4.91 -6.72 7.62
C GLU A 118 5.01 -6.16 6.20
N ALA A 119 4.15 -6.63 5.28
CA ALA A 119 4.10 -6.16 3.91
C ALA A 119 3.67 -4.68 3.80
N ASP A 120 2.66 -4.26 4.57
CA ASP A 120 2.25 -2.85 4.61
C ASP A 120 3.33 -1.95 5.22
N ALA A 121 3.98 -2.41 6.30
CA ALA A 121 5.09 -1.70 6.91
C ALA A 121 6.27 -1.52 5.93
N HIS A 122 6.63 -2.58 5.21
CA HIS A 122 7.67 -2.53 4.19
C HIS A 122 7.31 -1.58 3.05
N ARG A 123 6.09 -1.67 2.50
CA ARG A 123 5.60 -0.75 1.46
C ARG A 123 5.71 0.71 1.90
N ARG A 124 5.23 1.03 3.11
CA ARG A 124 5.30 2.40 3.66
C ARG A 124 6.73 2.88 3.84
N GLN A 125 7.67 1.99 4.19
CA GLN A 125 9.08 2.34 4.28
C GLN A 125 9.65 2.71 2.91
N VAL A 126 9.42 1.86 1.90
CA VAL A 126 9.88 2.09 0.53
C VAL A 126 9.34 3.41 -0.01
N GLU A 127 8.06 3.70 0.18
CA GLU A 127 7.44 4.97 -0.23
C GLU A 127 8.07 6.18 0.47
N ARG A 128 8.38 6.07 1.76
CA ARG A 128 9.07 7.15 2.52
C ARG A 128 10.48 7.38 2.00
N GLU A 129 11.22 6.32 1.70
CA GLU A 129 12.57 6.41 1.16
C GLU A 129 12.57 6.99 -0.26
N ALA A 130 11.64 6.56 -1.12
CA ALA A 130 11.43 7.11 -2.45
C ALA A 130 11.11 8.61 -2.39
N ARG A 131 10.18 9.03 -1.54
CA ARG A 131 9.83 10.43 -1.34
C ARG A 131 11.02 11.27 -0.86
N LYS A 132 11.83 10.73 0.06
CA LYS A 132 13.06 11.41 0.51
C LYS A 132 14.10 11.52 -0.60
N ALA A 133 14.26 10.48 -1.40
CA ALA A 133 15.19 10.46 -2.52
C ALA A 133 14.80 11.46 -3.61
N GLU A 134 13.51 11.56 -3.93
CA GLU A 134 12.95 12.55 -4.85
C GLU A 134 13.17 13.98 -4.34
N GLN A 135 12.83 14.27 -3.08
CA GLN A 135 13.10 15.57 -2.47
C GLN A 135 14.60 15.92 -2.46
N ALA A 136 15.47 14.94 -2.22
CA ALA A 136 16.92 15.15 -2.27
C ALA A 136 17.44 15.36 -3.70
N ARG A 137 16.80 14.78 -4.73
CA ARG A 137 17.11 15.05 -6.14
C ARG A 137 16.70 16.48 -6.50
N GLU A 138 15.46 16.87 -6.21
CA GLU A 138 14.97 18.23 -6.45
C GLU A 138 15.83 19.29 -5.76
N ARG A 139 16.25 19.06 -4.50
CA ARG A 139 17.15 19.97 -3.78
C ARG A 139 18.50 20.11 -4.47
N ARG A 140 19.15 18.98 -4.79
CA ARG A 140 20.44 18.99 -5.51
C ARG A 140 20.32 19.68 -6.86
N SER A 141 19.26 19.41 -7.59
CA SER A 141 18.98 19.98 -8.89
C SER A 141 18.79 21.51 -8.82
N LYS A 142 18.05 22.02 -7.81
CA LYS A 142 17.97 23.46 -7.51
C LYS A 142 19.30 24.09 -7.10
N GLU A 143 20.09 23.39 -6.30
CA GLU A 143 21.44 23.86 -5.91
C GLU A 143 22.37 23.97 -7.12
N LEU A 144 22.31 23.02 -8.07
CA LEU A 144 23.09 23.04 -9.30
C LEU A 144 22.67 24.20 -10.20
N LEU A 145 21.37 24.43 -10.38
CA LEU A 145 20.85 25.61 -11.09
C LEU A 145 21.34 26.92 -10.46
N ALA A 146 21.34 27.02 -9.13
CA ALA A 146 21.80 28.21 -8.43
C ALA A 146 23.31 28.47 -8.60
N GLN A 147 24.12 27.43 -8.78
CA GLN A 147 25.57 27.53 -8.99
C GLN A 147 25.96 27.77 -10.45
N LEU A 148 25.09 27.40 -11.39
CA LEU A 148 25.38 27.42 -12.82
C LEU A 148 25.81 28.82 -13.34
N PRO A 149 25.15 29.94 -12.98
CA PRO A 149 25.59 31.27 -13.43
C PRO A 149 27.03 31.59 -13.06
N THR A 150 27.42 31.33 -11.81
CA THR A 150 28.78 31.59 -11.31
C THR A 150 29.83 30.76 -12.05
N ARG A 151 29.51 29.52 -12.41
CA ARG A 151 30.40 28.67 -13.22
C ARG A 151 30.54 29.17 -14.66
N LEU A 152 29.44 29.59 -15.28
CA LEU A 152 29.46 30.14 -16.64
C LEU A 152 30.28 31.44 -16.69
N ASP A 153 30.11 32.33 -15.71
CA ASP A 153 30.89 33.56 -15.60
C ASP A 153 32.39 33.28 -15.40
N ALA A 154 32.74 32.25 -14.62
CA ALA A 154 34.12 31.83 -14.43
C ALA A 154 34.75 31.26 -15.71
N LEU A 155 34.00 30.45 -16.46
CA LEU A 155 34.46 29.90 -17.74
C LEU A 155 34.64 31.02 -18.79
N GLU A 156 33.67 31.94 -18.88
CA GLU A 156 33.74 33.10 -19.77
C GLU A 156 35.00 33.93 -19.49
N ALA A 157 35.30 34.21 -18.22
CA ALA A 157 36.52 34.92 -17.82
C ALA A 157 37.80 34.17 -18.20
N ALA A 158 37.81 32.83 -18.12
CA ALA A 158 38.96 32.01 -18.46
C ALA A 158 39.25 31.95 -19.98
N THR A 159 38.25 32.17 -20.84
CA THR A 159 38.45 32.12 -22.31
C THR A 159 39.56 33.05 -22.82
N ALA A 160 39.83 34.14 -22.10
CA ALA A 160 40.86 35.12 -22.46
C ALA A 160 42.29 34.57 -22.43
N CYS A 161 42.56 33.47 -21.70
CA CYS A 161 43.88 32.85 -21.61
C CYS A 161 43.97 31.46 -22.27
N MET A 162 42.90 31.01 -22.93
CA MET A 162 42.86 29.73 -23.65
C MET A 162 43.42 29.85 -25.07
N GLU A 163 43.81 28.72 -25.66
CA GLU A 163 44.11 28.65 -27.09
C GLU A 163 42.85 28.94 -27.94
N ALA A 164 43.01 29.49 -29.14
CA ALA A 164 41.88 29.98 -29.94
C ALA A 164 40.80 28.91 -30.24
N GLY A 165 41.20 27.63 -30.35
CA GLY A 165 40.26 26.52 -30.55
C GLY A 165 39.41 26.23 -29.32
N SER A 166 40.05 26.07 -28.15
CA SER A 166 39.36 25.81 -26.89
C SER A 166 38.56 27.01 -26.39
N ALA A 167 39.02 28.24 -26.66
CA ALA A 167 38.27 29.47 -26.36
C ALA A 167 36.92 29.54 -27.11
N ALA A 168 36.89 29.11 -28.37
CA ALA A 168 35.66 29.10 -29.17
C ALA A 168 34.65 28.05 -28.65
N GLU A 169 35.13 26.87 -28.28
CA GLU A 169 34.30 25.82 -27.68
C GLU A 169 33.75 26.22 -26.31
N ALA A 170 34.59 26.82 -25.45
CA ALA A 170 34.18 27.35 -24.15
C ALA A 170 33.13 28.46 -24.28
N ALA A 171 33.29 29.39 -25.22
CA ALA A 171 32.32 30.46 -25.46
C ALA A 171 30.95 29.91 -25.93
N MET A 172 30.96 28.88 -26.78
CA MET A 172 29.73 28.20 -27.20
C MET A 172 29.05 27.50 -26.01
N LEU A 173 29.81 26.85 -25.13
CA LEU A 173 29.28 26.23 -23.91
C LEU A 173 28.68 27.27 -22.95
N VAL A 174 29.29 28.45 -22.84
CA VAL A 174 28.73 29.57 -22.05
C VAL A 174 27.38 30.01 -22.62
N GLU A 175 27.29 30.21 -23.94
CA GLU A 175 26.03 30.59 -24.60
C GLU A 175 24.93 29.55 -24.37
N GLN A 176 25.24 28.27 -24.62
CA GLN A 176 24.30 27.16 -24.42
C GLN A 176 23.87 27.06 -22.95
N GLY A 177 24.78 27.25 -22.01
CA GLY A 177 24.48 27.25 -20.59
C GLY A 177 23.58 28.39 -20.14
N ARG A 178 23.78 29.60 -20.70
CA ARG A 178 22.89 30.74 -20.43
C ARG A 178 21.49 30.51 -21.01
N ALA A 179 21.39 29.93 -22.20
CA ALA A 179 20.10 29.56 -22.79
C ALA A 179 19.35 28.50 -21.93
N LEU A 180 20.07 27.54 -21.34
CA LEU A 180 19.49 26.56 -20.42
C LEU A 180 18.98 27.17 -19.11
N LEU A 181 19.64 28.22 -18.60
CA LEU A 181 19.16 28.97 -17.43
C LEU A 181 17.80 29.63 -17.68
N GLU A 182 17.55 30.12 -18.90
CA GLU A 182 16.26 30.72 -19.27
C GLU A 182 15.12 29.68 -19.28
N LEU A 183 15.45 28.40 -19.51
CA LEU A 183 14.49 27.31 -19.49
C LEU A 183 14.20 26.77 -18.09
N GLU A 184 14.97 27.18 -17.08
CA GLU A 184 14.92 26.68 -15.70
C GLU A 184 14.96 25.13 -15.60
N ASP A 185 15.61 24.47 -16.58
CA ASP A 185 15.67 23.02 -16.65
C ASP A 185 16.76 22.49 -15.71
N ALA A 186 16.29 21.95 -14.60
CA ALA A 186 17.10 21.55 -13.48
C ALA A 186 17.82 20.20 -13.70
N ASP A 187 17.34 19.37 -14.62
CA ASP A 187 17.98 18.10 -14.98
C ASP A 187 19.16 18.36 -15.93
N LEU A 188 18.96 19.20 -16.95
CA LEU A 188 20.02 19.62 -17.88
C LEU A 188 21.13 20.42 -17.19
N ALA A 189 20.80 21.21 -16.16
CA ALA A 189 21.78 21.95 -15.38
C ALA A 189 22.80 21.04 -14.68
N GLY A 190 22.40 19.83 -14.26
CA GLY A 190 23.31 18.88 -13.61
C GLY A 190 24.36 18.30 -14.55
N GLU A 191 23.96 17.94 -15.78
CA GLU A 191 24.89 17.47 -16.82
C GLU A 191 25.87 18.58 -17.21
N LEU A 192 25.35 19.79 -17.39
CA LEU A 192 26.16 20.94 -17.76
C LEU A 192 27.15 21.34 -16.66
N VAL A 193 26.74 21.34 -15.39
CA VAL A 193 27.65 21.60 -14.26
C VAL A 193 28.82 20.60 -14.27
N THR A 194 28.54 19.31 -14.50
CA THR A 194 29.57 18.28 -14.54
C THR A 194 30.55 18.51 -15.70
N LEU A 195 30.04 18.95 -16.85
CA LEU A 195 30.86 19.34 -18.00
C LEU A 195 31.71 20.57 -17.69
N LEU A 196 31.12 21.64 -17.12
CA LEU A 196 31.82 22.87 -16.78
C LEU A 196 32.94 22.65 -15.73
N ASP A 197 32.71 21.76 -14.76
CA ASP A 197 33.74 21.42 -13.77
C ASP A 197 34.96 20.72 -14.41
N ALA A 198 34.77 19.97 -15.50
CA ALA A 198 35.89 19.40 -16.26
C ALA A 198 36.72 20.49 -16.95
N TRP A 199 36.06 21.50 -17.53
CA TRP A 199 36.73 22.65 -18.14
C TRP A 199 37.48 23.51 -17.12
N ALA A 200 36.94 23.66 -15.91
CA ALA A 200 37.59 24.41 -14.83
C ALA A 200 38.92 23.76 -14.34
N THR A 201 39.17 22.49 -14.67
CA THR A 201 40.41 21.79 -14.28
C THR A 201 41.54 21.88 -15.29
N GLU A 202 41.32 22.49 -16.46
CA GLU A 202 42.40 22.80 -17.40
C GLU A 202 43.07 24.11 -16.97
N PRO A 203 44.27 24.09 -16.36
CA PRO A 203 44.96 25.32 -16.01
C PRO A 203 45.30 26.06 -17.31
N CYS A 204 45.05 27.38 -17.33
CA CYS A 204 45.60 28.21 -18.40
C CYS A 204 47.12 28.03 -18.46
N PRO A 205 47.70 27.88 -19.67
CA PRO A 205 49.14 27.78 -19.86
C PRO A 205 49.90 29.06 -19.45
#